data_AF-A0A2V6TWR6-F1
#
_entry.id   AF-A0A2V6TWR6-F1
#
_cell.length_a   1.000
_cell.length_b   1.000
_cell.length_c   1.000
_cell.angle_alpha   90.00
_cell.angle_beta   90.00
_cell.angle_gamma   90.00
#
_symmetry.space_group_name_H-M   'P 1'
#
loop_
_entity.id
_entity.type
_entity.pdbx_description
1 polymer ?
#
loop_
_entity_poly.entity_id
_entity_poly.type
_entity_poly.pdbx_seq_one_letter_code
_entity_poly.pdbx_strand_id
1 'polypeptide(L)'
;PRVVLSGELLDATGLAIAGSRRERIVGREVALDLSREVFDTRLRPGQSAILTFRVKVPSAGTRARLAVVVEPDAFYVGFFETLLRQGAGAGEPDIRKALDAARRSPFV
;
A
#
# COMPACT_ATOMS: atom_id res chain seq x y z
N PRO A 1 -4.20 2.24 -8.16
CA PRO A 1 -2.93 1.56 -7.86
C PRO A 1 -1.95 2.43 -7.05
N ARG A 2 -1.32 1.82 -6.05
CA ARG A 2 -0.08 2.34 -5.44
C ARG A 2 1.00 1.27 -5.50
N VAL A 3 2.26 1.68 -5.55
CA VAL A 3 3.42 0.79 -5.46
C VAL A 3 4.13 1.09 -4.16
N VAL A 4 4.34 0.06 -3.34
CA VAL A 4 4.99 0.15 -2.05
C VAL A 4 6.37 -0.48 -2.17
N LEU A 5 7.42 0.34 -2.08
CA LEU A 5 8.77 -0.12 -1.86
C LEU A 5 8.95 -0.23 -0.35
N SER A 6 9.36 -1.40 0.14
CA SER A 6 9.59 -1.62 1.57
C SER A 6 10.92 -2.31 1.83
N GLY A 7 11.50 -1.98 2.98
CA GLY A 7 12.64 -2.69 3.55
C GLY A 7 12.43 -2.88 5.04
N GLU A 8 12.71 -4.09 5.54
CA GLU A 8 12.66 -4.41 6.97
C GLU A 8 13.81 -5.35 7.35
N LEU A 9 14.19 -5.33 8.63
CA LEU A 9 15.11 -6.31 9.18
C LEU A 9 14.33 -7.48 9.77
N LEU A 10 14.85 -8.68 9.59
CA LEU A 10 14.38 -9.90 10.21
C LEU A 10 15.43 -10.40 11.20
N ASP A 11 14.98 -10.91 12.34
CA ASP A 11 15.85 -11.61 13.28
C ASP A 11 16.27 -13.00 12.77
N ALA A 12 17.04 -13.73 13.59
CA ALA A 12 17.52 -15.07 13.23
C ALA A 12 16.39 -16.11 13.07
N THR A 13 15.20 -15.84 13.63
CA THR A 13 14.01 -16.69 13.50
C THR A 13 13.16 -16.34 12.27
N GLY A 14 13.50 -15.24 11.59
CA GLY A 14 12.77 -14.74 10.41
C GLY A 14 11.63 -13.76 10.75
N LEU A 15 11.49 -13.35 12.00
CA LEU A 15 10.49 -12.38 12.44
C LEU A 15 10.97 -10.95 12.22
N ALA A 16 10.05 -10.05 11.87
CA ALA A 16 10.37 -8.65 11.65
C ALA A 16 10.80 -7.95 12.94
N ILE A 17 11.94 -7.27 12.88
CA ILE A 17 12.44 -6.45 13.99
C ILE A 17 11.65 -5.14 14.03
N ALA A 18 10.99 -4.88 15.15
CA ALA A 18 10.17 -3.70 15.36
C ALA A 18 10.95 -2.40 15.08
N GLY A 19 10.30 -1.45 14.41
CA GLY A 19 10.90 -0.15 14.07
C GLY A 19 11.94 -0.19 12.95
N SER A 20 12.30 -1.36 12.40
CA SER A 20 13.23 -1.45 11.27
C SER A 20 12.59 -1.10 9.93
N ARG A 21 11.27 -1.29 9.79
CA ARG A 21 10.53 -1.13 8.54
C ARG A 21 10.63 0.31 8.00
N ARG A 22 10.95 0.45 6.72
CA ARG A 22 10.94 1.71 5.97
C ARG A 22 10.20 1.51 4.68
N GLU A 23 9.39 2.50 4.30
CA GLU A 23 8.57 2.43 3.10
C GLU A 23 8.70 3.69 2.26
N ARG A 24 8.52 3.52 0.95
CA ARG A 24 8.30 4.60 0.00
C ARG A 24 7.11 4.22 -0.88
N ILE A 25 6.12 5.10 -0.91
CA ILE A 25 4.92 4.91 -1.72
C ILE A 25 5.08 5.71 -3.01
N VAL A 26 4.84 5.04 -4.14
CA VAL A 26 4.64 5.64 -5.46
C VAL A 26 3.18 5.51 -5.80
N GLY A 27 2.47 6.63 -5.81
CA GLY A 27 1.04 6.63 -6.06
C GLY A 27 0.43 7.99 -5.80
N ARG A 28 -0.89 8.04 -5.91
CA ARG A 28 -1.67 9.22 -5.58
C ARG A 28 -2.62 8.84 -4.46
N GLU A 29 -2.64 9.63 -3.40
CA GLU A 29 -3.59 9.51 -2.32
C GLU A 29 -4.52 10.72 -2.31
N VAL A 30 -5.81 10.44 -2.32
CA VAL A 30 -6.89 11.43 -2.24
C VAL A 30 -7.81 11.03 -1.11
N ALA A 31 -8.47 12.00 -0.49
CA ALA A 31 -9.52 11.73 0.47
C ALA A 31 -10.62 10.86 -0.20
N LEU A 32 -11.26 9.99 0.59
CA LEU A 32 -12.26 9.04 0.06
C LEU A 32 -13.51 9.73 -0.50
N ASP A 33 -13.78 10.95 -0.03
CA ASP A 33 -14.80 11.86 -0.56
C ASP A 33 -14.33 12.69 -1.77
N LEU A 34 -13.10 12.43 -2.23
CA LEU A 34 -12.42 13.11 -3.35
C LEU A 34 -12.23 14.62 -3.16
N SER A 35 -12.46 15.15 -1.95
CA SER A 35 -12.44 16.59 -1.67
C SER A 35 -11.05 17.21 -1.79
N ARG A 36 -10.00 16.42 -1.54
CA ARG A 36 -8.61 16.89 -1.58
C ARG A 36 -7.63 15.79 -1.94
N GLU A 37 -6.52 16.22 -2.51
CA GLU A 37 -5.33 15.40 -2.67
C GLU A 37 -4.46 15.47 -1.41
N VAL A 38 -4.01 14.32 -0.94
CA VAL A 38 -3.08 14.21 0.20
C VAL A 38 -1.64 14.24 -0.31
N PHE A 39 -1.33 13.43 -1.32
CA PHE A 39 -0.07 13.47 -2.04
C PHE A 39 -0.19 12.86 -3.44
N ASP A 40 0.76 13.23 -4.31
CA ASP A 40 0.98 12.56 -5.60
C ASP A 40 2.48 12.36 -5.84
N THR A 41 2.91 11.11 -5.78
CA THR A 41 4.30 10.66 -6.01
C THR A 41 4.42 9.77 -7.23
N ARG A 42 3.43 9.80 -8.14
CA ARG A 42 3.44 9.00 -9.36
C ARG A 42 4.67 9.30 -10.21
N LEU A 43 5.22 8.26 -10.83
CA LEU A 43 6.39 8.36 -11.69
C LEU A 43 5.97 8.83 -13.08
N ARG A 44 6.73 9.79 -13.62
CA ARG A 44 6.68 10.14 -15.05
C ARG A 44 7.32 9.03 -15.88
N PRO A 45 7.03 8.95 -17.20
CA PRO A 45 7.76 8.06 -18.09
C PRO A 45 9.28 8.25 -17.96
N GLY A 46 10.01 7.14 -17.78
CA GLY A 46 11.46 7.14 -17.58
C GLY A 46 11.95 7.52 -16.17
N GLN A 47 11.05 7.97 -15.27
CA GLN A 47 11.41 8.31 -13.90
C GLN A 47 11.50 7.05 -13.03
N SER A 48 12.45 7.05 -12.09
CA SER A 48 12.61 5.98 -11.10
C SER A 48 12.35 6.47 -9.68
N ALA A 49 11.87 5.58 -8.81
CA ALA A 49 11.82 5.78 -7.37
C ALA A 49 12.88 4.91 -6.68
N ILE A 50 13.55 5.46 -5.67
CA ILE A 50 14.57 4.75 -4.90
C ILE A 50 14.17 4.77 -3.42
N LEU A 51 14.17 3.60 -2.79
CA LEU A 51 14.11 3.45 -1.32
C LEU A 51 15.53 3.25 -0.79
N THR A 52 16.08 4.26 -0.12
CA THR A 52 17.38 4.13 0.57
C THR A 52 17.15 3.50 1.94
N PHE A 53 17.45 2.21 2.07
CA PHE A 53 17.30 1.48 3.33
C PHE A 53 18.63 1.48 4.12
N ARG A 54 18.76 2.43 5.05
CA ARG A 54 19.93 2.54 5.94
C ARG A 54 19.51 2.30 7.38
N VAL A 55 20.02 1.20 7.95
CA VAL A 55 19.69 0.75 9.31
C VAL A 55 20.93 0.21 10.01
N LYS A 56 20.97 0.33 11.34
CA LYS A 56 21.99 -0.34 12.15
C LYS A 56 21.61 -1.80 12.30
N VAL A 57 22.54 -2.70 12.01
CA VAL A 57 22.34 -4.14 12.21
C VAL A 57 22.48 -4.45 13.70
N PRO A 58 21.43 -4.92 14.39
CA PRO A 58 21.43 -5.04 15.84
C PRO A 58 22.18 -6.27 16.34
N SER A 59 22.22 -7.36 15.57
CA SER A 59 22.85 -8.62 15.96
C SER A 59 23.30 -9.46 14.76
N ALA A 60 24.21 -10.40 15.01
CA ALA A 60 24.59 -11.42 14.04
C ALA A 60 23.38 -12.29 13.66
N GLY A 61 23.29 -12.68 12.39
CA GLY A 61 22.15 -13.47 11.87
C GLY A 61 20.95 -12.64 11.43
N THR A 62 20.96 -11.31 11.63
CA THR A 62 19.95 -10.40 11.06
C THR A 62 19.95 -10.49 9.53
N ARG A 63 18.77 -10.52 8.92
CA ARG A 63 18.59 -10.48 7.47
C ARG A 63 17.81 -9.24 7.05
N ALA A 64 18.02 -8.74 5.83
CA ALA A 64 17.17 -7.72 5.25
C ALA A 64 16.13 -8.38 4.33
N ARG A 65 14.88 -7.95 4.43
CA ARG A 65 13.82 -8.25 3.46
C ARG A 65 13.48 -6.97 2.72
N LEU A 66 13.60 -7.01 1.40
CA LEU A 66 13.23 -5.92 0.49
C LEU A 66 12.09 -6.39 -0.40
N ALA A 67 11.09 -5.55 -0.59
CA ALA A 67 9.95 -5.87 -1.44
C ALA A 67 9.48 -4.66 -2.24
N VAL A 68 9.01 -4.92 -3.45
CA VAL A 68 8.24 -3.99 -4.27
C VAL A 68 6.89 -4.63 -4.51
N VAL A 69 5.85 -4.08 -3.91
CA VAL A 69 4.48 -4.59 -4.02
C VAL A 69 3.64 -3.60 -4.79
N VAL A 70 2.92 -4.09 -5.80
CA VAL A 70 1.93 -3.28 -6.53
C VAL A 70 0.56 -3.62 -5.98
N GLU A 71 -0.11 -2.62 -5.43
CA GLU A 71 -1.46 -2.75 -4.90
C GLU A 71 -2.42 -2.06 -5.86
N PRO A 72 -2.97 -2.79 -6.86
CA PRO A 72 -3.80 -2.19 -7.90
C PRO A 72 -5.07 -1.57 -7.33
N ASP A 73 -5.66 -2.24 -6.33
CA ASP A 73 -7.02 -1.99 -5.85
C ASP A 73 -7.10 -1.30 -4.48
N ALA A 74 -5.96 -0.94 -3.87
CA ALA A 74 -5.92 -0.33 -2.52
C ALA A 74 -6.87 0.88 -2.38
N PHE A 75 -6.89 1.73 -3.41
CA PHE A 75 -7.80 2.88 -3.47
C PHE A 75 -9.28 2.45 -3.57
N TYR A 76 -9.57 1.48 -4.43
CA TYR A 76 -10.93 1.04 -4.72
C TYR A 76 -11.58 0.35 -3.51
N VAL A 77 -10.81 -0.43 -2.74
CA VAL A 77 -11.31 -1.02 -1.50
C VAL A 77 -11.83 0.05 -0.54
N GLY A 78 -11.01 1.04 -0.19
CA GLY A 78 -11.41 2.11 0.73
C GLY A 78 -12.53 3.01 0.16
N PHE A 79 -12.53 3.22 -1.15
CA PHE A 79 -13.56 3.99 -1.84
C PHE A 79 -14.92 3.29 -1.78
N PHE A 80 -14.99 2.00 -2.13
CA PHE A 80 -16.24 1.22 -2.07
C PHE A 80 -16.75 1.07 -0.64
N GLU A 81 -15.86 0.82 0.33
CA GLU A 81 -16.23 0.80 1.75
C GLU A 81 -16.86 2.12 2.21
N THR A 82 -16.36 3.26 1.70
CA THR A 82 -16.91 4.57 2.01
C THR A 82 -18.26 4.81 1.37
N LEU A 83 -18.43 4.46 0.08
CA LEU A 83 -19.73 4.54 -0.59
C LEU A 83 -20.79 3.68 0.10
N LEU A 84 -20.45 2.45 0.51
CA LEU A 84 -21.37 1.58 1.24
C LEU A 84 -21.76 2.16 2.60
N ARG A 85 -20.82 2.75 3.34
CA ARG A 85 -21.13 3.44 4.61
C ARG A 85 -22.01 4.68 4.43
N GLN A 86 -21.87 5.40 3.33
CA GLN A 86 -22.64 6.61 3.04
C GLN A 86 -24.03 6.31 2.47
N GLY A 87 -24.32 5.06 2.08
CA GLY A 87 -25.57 4.66 1.46
C GLY A 87 -25.56 4.89 -0.04
N ALA A 88 -25.21 3.85 -0.80
CA ALA A 88 -25.04 3.95 -2.26
C ALA A 88 -26.35 3.81 -3.07
N GLY A 89 -27.49 3.77 -2.39
CA GLY A 89 -28.82 3.69 -3.01
C GLY A 89 -28.97 2.46 -3.91
N ALA A 90 -29.60 2.64 -5.08
CA ALA A 90 -29.90 1.54 -5.99
C ALA A 90 -28.66 0.79 -6.53
N GLY A 91 -27.47 1.41 -6.49
CA GLY A 91 -26.21 0.82 -6.96
C GLY A 91 -25.45 -0.01 -5.91
N GLU A 92 -25.98 -0.12 -4.69
CA GLU A 92 -25.31 -0.84 -3.60
C GLU A 92 -24.94 -2.31 -3.93
N PRO A 93 -25.79 -3.10 -4.61
CA PRO A 93 -25.44 -4.48 -4.98
C PRO A 93 -24.19 -4.57 -5.87
N ASP A 94 -24.05 -3.65 -6.82
CA ASP A 94 -22.90 -3.62 -7.73
C ASP A 94 -21.63 -3.18 -7.01
N ILE A 95 -21.73 -2.22 -6.09
CA ILE A 95 -20.58 -1.77 -5.29
C ILE A 95 -20.10 -2.87 -4.36
N ARG A 96 -21.00 -3.66 -3.76
CA ARG A 96 -20.62 -4.82 -2.93
C ARG A 96 -19.89 -5.87 -3.76
N LYS A 97 -20.37 -6.18 -4.96
CA LYS A 97 -19.69 -7.08 -5.89
C LYS A 97 -18.31 -6.56 -6.30
N ALA A 98 -18.17 -5.26 -6.54
CA ALA A 98 -16.89 -4.63 -6.86
C ALA A 98 -15.91 -4.67 -5.68
N LEU A 99 -16.37 -4.45 -4.45
CA LEU A 99 -15.56 -4.58 -3.23
C LEU A 99 -15.07 -6.01 -3.05
N ASP A 100 -15.93 -7.01 -3.24
CA ASP A 100 -15.55 -8.41 -3.15
C ASP A 100 -14.51 -8.79 -4.21
N ALA A 101 -14.62 -8.26 -5.43
CA ALA A 101 -13.63 -8.46 -6.48
C ALA A 101 -12.27 -7.82 -6.12
N ALA A 102 -12.29 -6.57 -5.65
CA ALA A 102 -11.09 -5.84 -5.24
C ALA A 102 -10.35 -6.55 -4.09
N ARG A 103 -11.08 -7.10 -3.11
CA ARG A 103 -10.51 -7.83 -1.96
C ARG A 103 -9.93 -9.20 -2.30
N ARG A 104 -10.23 -9.77 -3.47
CA ARG A 104 -9.61 -11.04 -3.91
C ARG A 104 -8.18 -10.86 -4.37
N SER A 105 -7.75 -9.63 -4.64
CA SER A 105 -6.34 -9.35 -4.86
C SER A 105 -5.56 -9.71 -3.60
N PRO A 106 -4.44 -10.46 -3.70
CA PRO A 106 -3.54 -10.63 -2.56
C PRO A 106 -2.71 -9.35 -2.29
N PHE A 107 -2.93 -8.28 -3.07
CA PHE A 107 -2.19 -7.02 -3.02
C PHE A 107 -3.17 -5.84 -2.91
N VAL A 108 -3.68 -5.57 -1.69
CA VAL A 108 -4.64 -4.50 -1.36
C VAL A 108 -4.22 -3.77 -0.08
#